data_AF-A0A3C1DNJ5-F1
#
_entry.id   AF-A0A3C1DNJ5-F1
#
_cell.length_a   1.000
_cell.length_b   1.000
_cell.length_c   1.000
_cell.angle_alpha   90.00
_cell.angle_beta   90.00
_cell.angle_gamma   90.00
#
_symmetry.space_group_name_H-M   'P 1'
#
loop_
_entity.id
_entity.type
_entity.pdbx_description
1 polymer ?
#
loop_
_entity_poly.entity_id
_entity_poly.type
_entity_poly.pdbx_seq_one_letter_code
_entity_poly.pdbx_strand_id
1 'polypeptide(L)'
;MTANLTPLHQRRDVALAVADAVEQLVKSRDRVKIYGEVFTPQRMVNQMLDLVRPELETGPRFVDKTFFEPAAGDGNFLIAILRRKLAAIERRYQPEFWPSESLFALASIYGVELLADNHEAARQGMLDEFVGFHQRHGTACSQRTNLWRAARFLVDSNIQRGNTLTGFDHDGREITFSWWNRVLSVPGMVQRDPFTFNSLHIADAGMFNFAVNESYSPCRIEHVHLEARADD
;
A
#
# COMPACT_ATOMS: atom_id res chain seq x y z
N MET A 1 -55.32 -30.65 -16.45
CA MET A 1 -53.93 -31.14 -16.53
C MET A 1 -53.18 -30.26 -17.51
N THR A 2 -52.02 -29.72 -17.07
CA THR A 2 -50.84 -29.28 -17.84
C THR A 2 -51.02 -28.22 -18.96
N ALA A 3 -50.24 -27.14 -19.08
CA ALA A 3 -49.15 -26.56 -18.30
C ALA A 3 -48.91 -25.15 -18.89
N ASN A 4 -48.79 -24.13 -18.03
CA ASN A 4 -48.30 -22.80 -18.43
C ASN A 4 -46.77 -22.83 -18.48
N LEU A 5 -46.19 -22.54 -19.64
CA LEU A 5 -44.74 -22.34 -19.79
C LEU A 5 -44.43 -20.85 -19.62
N THR A 6 -43.87 -20.52 -18.47
CA THR A 6 -43.29 -19.20 -18.15
C THR A 6 -41.94 -19.05 -18.87
N PRO A 7 -41.63 -17.92 -19.53
CA PRO A 7 -40.29 -17.71 -20.08
C PRO A 7 -39.27 -17.44 -18.97
N LEU A 8 -38.11 -18.10 -19.10
CA LEU A 8 -36.95 -17.97 -18.23
C LEU A 8 -36.48 -16.51 -18.10
N HIS A 9 -36.07 -16.17 -16.88
CA HIS A 9 -35.37 -14.96 -16.47
C HIS A 9 -34.30 -14.49 -17.49
N GLN A 10 -34.57 -13.36 -18.14
CA GLN A 10 -33.52 -12.49 -18.66
C GLN A 10 -32.73 -11.94 -17.46
N ARG A 11 -31.54 -12.51 -17.21
CA ARG A 11 -30.60 -11.97 -16.23
C ARG A 11 -30.11 -10.63 -16.76
N ARG A 12 -30.49 -9.56 -16.07
CA ARG A 12 -29.96 -8.21 -16.29
C ARG A 12 -28.56 -8.14 -15.67
N ASP A 13 -27.55 -8.09 -16.53
CA ASP A 13 -26.24 -7.57 -16.14
C ASP A 13 -26.44 -6.09 -15.77
N VAL A 14 -26.29 -5.78 -14.48
CA VAL A 14 -26.41 -4.41 -13.98
C VAL A 14 -25.07 -3.72 -14.22
N ALA A 15 -24.89 -3.21 -15.44
CA ALA A 15 -23.86 -2.23 -15.74
C ALA A 15 -24.40 -0.84 -15.37
N LEU A 16 -23.92 -0.26 -14.26
CA LEU A 16 -24.06 1.19 -14.04
C LEU A 16 -23.01 1.90 -14.91
N ALA A 17 -23.48 2.59 -15.93
CA ALA A 17 -22.65 3.34 -16.86
C ALA A 17 -22.19 4.67 -16.25
N VAL A 18 -20.87 4.86 -16.15
CA VAL A 18 -20.20 6.16 -16.22
C VAL A 18 -19.04 5.96 -17.21
N ALA A 19 -18.87 6.92 -18.13
CA ALA A 19 -18.08 6.74 -19.36
C ALA A 19 -16.63 6.28 -19.16
N ASP A 20 -16.23 5.33 -20.02
CA ASP A 20 -14.89 4.86 -20.40
C ASP A 20 -14.00 4.16 -19.36
N ALA A 21 -14.56 3.14 -18.71
CA ALA A 21 -14.07 1.76 -18.68
C ALA A 21 -15.10 0.95 -17.87
N VAL A 22 -15.54 -0.22 -18.35
CA VAL A 22 -16.33 -1.11 -17.49
C VAL A 22 -15.39 -1.58 -16.38
N GLU A 23 -15.53 -1.00 -15.19
CA GLU A 23 -14.74 -1.37 -14.04
C GLU A 23 -15.03 -2.84 -13.70
N GLN A 24 -14.02 -3.70 -13.86
CA GLN A 24 -14.16 -5.11 -13.58
C GLN A 24 -14.19 -5.31 -12.06
N LEU A 25 -15.34 -5.75 -11.53
CA LEU A 25 -15.52 -5.93 -10.09
C LEU A 25 -15.08 -7.31 -9.57
N VAL A 26 -14.83 -8.26 -10.48
CA VAL A 26 -14.47 -9.65 -10.16
C VAL A 26 -13.60 -10.21 -11.28
N LYS A 27 -12.48 -10.89 -10.96
CA LYS A 27 -11.67 -11.62 -11.96
C LYS A 27 -12.37 -12.88 -12.46
N SER A 28 -12.88 -13.70 -11.54
CA SER A 28 -13.68 -14.88 -11.87
C SER A 28 -14.62 -15.28 -10.74
N ARG A 29 -15.71 -15.99 -11.08
CA ARG A 29 -16.66 -16.50 -10.08
C ARG A 29 -16.06 -17.53 -9.14
N ASP A 30 -15.05 -18.28 -9.58
CA ASP A 30 -14.38 -19.27 -8.76
C ASP A 30 -13.50 -18.61 -7.69
N ARG A 31 -12.84 -17.49 -8.03
CA ARG A 31 -12.09 -16.69 -7.04
C ARG A 31 -13.00 -16.06 -5.98
N VAL A 32 -14.20 -15.62 -6.37
CA VAL A 32 -15.23 -15.18 -5.39
C VAL A 32 -15.60 -16.30 -4.43
N LYS A 33 -15.84 -17.52 -4.95
CA LYS A 33 -16.27 -18.65 -4.12
C LYS A 33 -15.18 -19.17 -3.20
N ILE A 34 -13.94 -19.25 -3.69
CA ILE A 34 -12.82 -19.87 -2.97
C ILE A 34 -12.15 -18.87 -2.04
N TYR A 35 -11.94 -17.64 -2.50
CA TYR A 35 -11.13 -16.63 -1.80
C TYR A 35 -11.93 -15.40 -1.36
N GLY A 36 -13.21 -15.28 -1.76
CA GLY A 36 -13.99 -14.07 -1.49
C GLY A 36 -13.53 -12.84 -2.27
N GLU A 37 -12.74 -13.03 -3.34
CA GLU A 37 -12.17 -11.91 -4.10
C GLU A 37 -13.25 -11.08 -4.78
N VAL A 38 -13.32 -9.80 -4.41
CA VAL A 38 -14.13 -8.77 -5.04
C VAL A 38 -13.33 -7.47 -5.08
N PHE A 39 -13.51 -6.67 -6.12
CA PHE A 39 -12.89 -5.35 -6.21
C PHE A 39 -13.84 -4.26 -5.75
N THR A 40 -13.32 -3.44 -4.85
CA THR A 40 -13.96 -2.22 -4.40
C THR A 40 -13.97 -1.22 -5.57
N PRO A 41 -15.14 -0.77 -6.04
CA PRO A 41 -15.23 0.22 -7.11
C PRO A 41 -14.52 1.52 -6.72
N GLN A 42 -13.87 2.19 -7.67
CA GLN A 42 -13.10 3.41 -7.44
C GLN A 42 -13.94 4.52 -6.77
N ARG A 43 -15.23 4.62 -7.11
CA ARG A 43 -16.16 5.53 -6.44
C ARG A 43 -16.23 5.27 -4.94
N MET A 44 -16.34 4.00 -4.55
CA MET A 44 -16.45 3.59 -3.15
C MET A 44 -15.12 3.78 -2.41
N VAL A 45 -14.00 3.45 -3.05
CA VAL A 45 -12.65 3.75 -2.54
C VAL A 45 -12.54 5.25 -2.20
N ASN A 46 -12.87 6.13 -3.16
CA ASN A 46 -12.80 7.57 -2.96
C ASN A 46 -13.71 8.05 -1.82
N GLN A 47 -14.95 7.56 -1.76
CA GLN A 47 -15.89 7.91 -0.68
C GLN A 47 -15.38 7.50 0.70
N MET A 48 -14.73 6.34 0.81
CA MET A 48 -14.14 5.88 2.07
C MET A 48 -12.93 6.73 2.46
N LEU A 49 -12.06 7.05 1.49
CA LEU A 49 -10.88 7.90 1.75
C LEU A 49 -11.25 9.36 2.08
N ASP A 50 -12.42 9.84 1.66
CA ASP A 50 -12.94 11.16 2.05
C ASP A 50 -13.24 11.25 3.55
N LEU A 51 -13.57 10.14 4.22
CA LEU A 51 -13.83 10.10 5.66
C LEU A 51 -12.57 10.37 6.50
N VAL A 52 -11.39 10.08 5.94
CA VAL A 52 -10.07 10.21 6.59
C VAL A 52 -9.19 11.24 5.88
N ARG A 53 -9.82 12.18 5.18
CA ARG A 53 -9.13 13.25 4.45
C ARG A 53 -8.18 14.09 5.32
N PRO A 54 -8.50 14.42 6.59
CA PRO A 54 -7.55 15.10 7.46
C PRO A 54 -6.25 14.34 7.64
N GLU A 55 -6.31 13.03 7.86
CA GLU A 55 -5.14 12.16 8.02
C GLU A 55 -4.38 11.97 6.71
N LEU A 56 -5.10 11.99 5.58
CA LEU A 56 -4.54 11.65 4.27
C LEU A 56 -3.97 12.84 3.49
N GLU A 57 -4.49 14.05 3.66
CA GLU A 57 -4.20 15.17 2.75
C GLU A 57 -3.93 16.53 3.43
N THR A 58 -4.59 16.84 4.56
CA THR A 58 -4.67 18.24 5.02
C THR A 58 -4.15 18.47 6.43
N GLY A 59 -4.19 17.47 7.29
CA GLY A 59 -3.80 17.54 8.69
C GLY A 59 -2.29 17.64 8.90
N PRO A 60 -1.87 17.93 10.15
CA PRO A 60 -0.46 17.96 10.49
C PRO A 60 0.17 16.59 10.30
N ARG A 61 1.35 16.55 9.67
CA ARG A 61 2.10 15.32 9.39
C ARG A 61 1.31 14.27 8.60
N PHE A 62 0.40 14.68 7.69
CA PHE A 62 -0.39 13.76 6.88
C PHE A 62 0.47 12.76 6.09
N VAL A 63 1.68 13.16 5.67
CA VAL A 63 2.64 12.28 4.97
C VAL A 63 2.95 11.05 5.83
N ASP A 64 3.13 11.24 7.14
CA ASP A 64 3.57 10.19 8.08
C ASP A 64 2.41 9.39 8.69
N LYS A 65 1.15 9.76 8.41
CA LYS A 65 -0.02 9.02 8.88
C LYS A 65 -0.07 7.65 8.20
N THR A 66 -0.07 6.59 9.00
CA THR A 66 0.01 5.22 8.50
C THR A 66 -1.37 4.67 8.13
N PHE A 67 -1.41 3.90 7.04
CA PHE A 67 -2.60 3.19 6.57
C PHE A 67 -2.24 1.72 6.36
N PHE A 68 -3.16 0.81 6.71
CA PHE A 68 -2.96 -0.62 6.60
C PHE A 68 -4.16 -1.30 5.94
N GLU A 69 -3.92 -2.01 4.83
CA GLU A 69 -4.93 -2.80 4.12
C GLU A 69 -4.68 -4.31 4.32
N PRO A 70 -5.52 -5.02 5.10
CA PRO A 70 -5.28 -6.42 5.46
C PRO A 70 -5.64 -7.44 4.37
N ALA A 71 -6.25 -7.00 3.27
CA ALA A 71 -6.62 -7.81 2.10
C ALA A 71 -6.58 -6.90 0.86
N ALA A 72 -5.37 -6.53 0.45
CA ALA A 72 -5.14 -5.42 -0.46
C ALA A 72 -5.67 -5.67 -1.89
N GLY A 73 -5.90 -6.93 -2.28
CA GLY A 73 -6.22 -7.31 -3.65
C GLY A 73 -5.18 -6.74 -4.60
N ASP A 74 -5.64 -6.18 -5.71
CA ASP A 74 -4.81 -5.55 -6.75
C ASP A 74 -4.28 -4.16 -6.33
N GLY A 75 -4.55 -3.73 -5.09
CA GLY A 75 -4.03 -2.49 -4.53
C GLY A 75 -4.90 -1.25 -4.73
N ASN A 76 -6.19 -1.36 -5.07
CA ASN A 76 -7.08 -0.21 -5.31
C ASN A 76 -7.00 0.86 -4.19
N PHE A 77 -7.08 0.44 -2.92
CA PHE A 77 -6.92 1.34 -1.78
C PHE A 77 -5.50 1.87 -1.64
N LEU A 78 -4.50 0.99 -1.70
CA LEU A 78 -3.08 1.36 -1.58
C LEU A 78 -2.68 2.45 -2.59
N ILE A 79 -3.03 2.24 -3.86
CA ILE A 79 -2.74 3.17 -4.96
C ILE A 79 -3.52 4.47 -4.79
N ALA A 80 -4.79 4.41 -4.40
CA ALA A 80 -5.60 5.62 -4.18
C ALA A 80 -5.09 6.45 -2.99
N ILE A 81 -4.64 5.81 -1.90
CA ILE A 81 -4.01 6.45 -0.75
C ILE A 81 -2.71 7.14 -1.19
N LEU A 82 -1.84 6.42 -1.91
CA LEU A 82 -0.58 6.98 -2.42
C LEU A 82 -0.85 8.19 -3.33
N ARG A 83 -1.75 8.05 -4.31
CA ARG A 83 -2.11 9.13 -5.23
C ARG A 83 -2.60 10.38 -4.48
N ARG A 84 -3.43 10.22 -3.45
CA ARG A 84 -3.92 11.34 -2.64
C ARG A 84 -2.81 12.00 -1.82
N LYS A 85 -1.92 11.21 -1.20
CA LYS A 85 -0.74 11.74 -0.50
C LYS A 85 0.18 12.51 -1.45
N LEU A 86 0.50 11.96 -2.62
CA LEU A 86 1.35 12.62 -3.62
C LEU A 86 0.73 13.94 -4.12
N ALA A 87 -0.57 13.95 -4.44
CA ALA A 87 -1.26 15.18 -4.83
C ALA A 87 -1.28 16.23 -3.70
N ALA A 88 -1.36 15.80 -2.43
CA ALA A 88 -1.28 16.71 -1.29
C ALA A 88 0.16 17.22 -1.07
N ILE A 89 1.17 16.38 -1.32
CA ILE A 89 2.58 16.78 -1.29
C ILE A 89 2.85 17.87 -2.33
N GLU A 90 2.43 17.63 -3.58
CA GLU A 90 2.57 18.58 -4.69
C GLU A 90 1.99 19.96 -4.36
N ARG A 91 0.82 20.00 -3.70
CA ARG A 91 0.13 21.24 -3.34
C ARG A 91 0.75 21.98 -2.15
N ARG A 92 1.49 21.31 -1.28
CA ARG A 92 1.84 21.83 0.07
C ARG A 92 3.33 21.96 0.33
N TYR A 93 4.16 21.26 -0.43
CA TYR A 93 5.61 21.27 -0.28
C TYR A 93 6.26 21.85 -1.54
N GLN A 94 7.40 22.51 -1.35
CA GLN A 94 8.20 22.98 -2.48
C GLN A 94 8.81 21.79 -3.25
N PRO A 95 9.03 21.91 -4.58
CA PRO A 95 9.48 20.82 -5.44
C PRO A 95 10.74 20.08 -4.95
N GLU A 96 11.67 20.77 -4.30
CA GLU A 96 12.89 20.19 -3.75
C GLU A 96 12.64 19.12 -2.66
N PHE A 97 11.48 19.14 -2.01
CA PHE A 97 11.10 18.16 -0.98
C PHE A 97 10.30 16.98 -1.52
N TRP A 98 9.80 17.05 -2.75
CA TRP A 98 8.94 15.98 -3.31
C TRP A 98 9.62 14.61 -3.33
N PRO A 99 10.92 14.45 -3.69
CA PRO A 99 11.58 13.15 -3.65
C PRO A 99 11.57 12.50 -2.27
N SER A 100 11.91 13.25 -1.20
CA SER A 100 11.92 12.68 0.15
C SER A 100 10.50 12.48 0.70
N GLU A 101 9.60 13.46 0.55
CA GLU A 101 8.24 13.37 1.10
C GLU A 101 7.41 12.28 0.41
N SER A 102 7.62 12.06 -0.90
CA SER A 102 6.97 10.95 -1.61
C SER A 102 7.46 9.58 -1.15
N LEU A 103 8.74 9.45 -0.80
CA LEU A 103 9.25 8.21 -0.19
C LEU A 103 8.65 7.98 1.20
N PHE A 104 8.53 9.02 2.03
CA PHE A 104 7.83 8.89 3.31
C PHE A 104 6.34 8.56 3.15
N ALA A 105 5.69 9.06 2.09
CA ALA A 105 4.34 8.64 1.76
C ALA A 105 4.25 7.13 1.51
N LEU A 106 5.17 6.56 0.70
CA LEU A 106 5.27 5.11 0.50
C LEU A 106 5.55 4.36 1.82
N ALA A 107 6.49 4.86 2.62
CA ALA A 107 6.86 4.28 3.92
C ALA A 107 5.70 4.22 4.92
N SER A 108 4.69 5.07 4.74
CA SER A 108 3.48 5.13 5.58
C SER A 108 2.35 4.18 5.15
N ILE A 109 2.46 3.50 4.01
CA ILE A 109 1.40 2.66 3.46
C ILE A 109 1.80 1.20 3.59
N TYR A 110 0.95 0.39 4.23
CA TYR A 110 1.17 -1.02 4.48
C TYR A 110 0.01 -1.86 3.95
N GLY A 111 0.29 -3.10 3.58
CA GLY A 111 -0.76 -4.03 3.19
C GLY A 111 -0.32 -5.47 3.21
N VAL A 112 -1.31 -6.37 3.25
CA VAL A 112 -1.13 -7.80 3.06
C VAL A 112 -2.09 -8.27 1.97
N GLU A 113 -1.61 -9.16 1.12
CA GLU A 113 -2.44 -9.83 0.13
C GLU A 113 -2.14 -11.33 0.08
N LEU A 114 -3.18 -12.15 -0.04
CA LEU A 114 -3.06 -13.61 -0.02
C LEU A 114 -2.59 -14.16 -1.38
N LEU A 115 -3.16 -13.66 -2.47
CA LEU A 115 -2.97 -14.22 -3.79
C LEU A 115 -1.75 -13.59 -4.47
N ALA A 116 -0.87 -14.43 -5.03
CA ALA A 116 0.42 -13.99 -5.57
C ALA A 116 0.27 -12.97 -6.72
N ASP A 117 -0.72 -13.18 -7.58
CA ASP A 117 -0.98 -12.30 -8.73
C ASP A 117 -1.51 -10.93 -8.31
N ASN A 118 -2.40 -10.91 -7.31
CA ASN A 118 -2.90 -9.67 -6.72
C ASN A 118 -1.77 -8.91 -5.99
N HIS A 119 -0.97 -9.62 -5.22
CA HIS A 119 0.17 -9.07 -4.48
C HIS A 119 1.17 -8.39 -5.42
N GLU A 120 1.54 -9.05 -6.51
CA GLU A 120 2.42 -8.48 -7.53
C GLU A 120 1.78 -7.26 -8.20
N ALA A 121 0.50 -7.36 -8.57
CA ALA A 121 -0.23 -6.23 -9.18
C ALA A 121 -0.30 -5.01 -8.27
N ALA A 122 -0.53 -5.21 -6.96
CA ALA A 122 -0.56 -4.14 -5.97
C ALA A 122 0.82 -3.46 -5.82
N ARG A 123 1.90 -4.24 -5.74
CA ARG A 123 3.27 -3.70 -5.66
C ARG A 123 3.63 -2.91 -6.91
N GLN A 124 3.36 -3.48 -8.09
CA GLN A 124 3.65 -2.84 -9.37
C GLN A 124 2.84 -1.55 -9.53
N GLY A 125 1.53 -1.57 -9.22
CA GLY A 125 0.68 -0.38 -9.31
C GLY A 125 1.10 0.75 -8.37
N MET A 126 1.53 0.42 -7.15
CA MET A 126 2.12 1.38 -6.21
C MET A 126 3.40 2.02 -6.77
N LEU A 127 4.30 1.19 -7.32
CA LEU A 127 5.56 1.67 -7.90
C LEU A 127 5.31 2.52 -9.15
N ASP A 128 4.37 2.14 -10.00
CA ASP A 128 3.99 2.87 -11.22
C ASP A 128 3.38 4.24 -10.90
N GLU A 129 2.50 4.33 -9.90
CA GLU A 129 1.95 5.63 -9.46
C GLU A 129 3.08 6.55 -8.95
N PHE A 130 4.01 6.01 -8.15
CA PHE A 130 5.17 6.76 -7.67
C PHE A 130 6.09 7.24 -8.80
N VAL A 131 6.44 6.34 -9.73
CA VAL A 131 7.31 6.66 -10.87
C VAL A 131 6.62 7.67 -11.79
N GLY A 132 5.34 7.46 -12.08
CA GLY A 132 4.54 8.35 -12.91
C GLY A 132 4.45 9.76 -12.32
N PHE A 133 4.32 9.89 -11.00
CA PHE A 133 4.41 11.19 -10.32
C PHE A 133 5.72 11.91 -10.62
N HIS A 134 6.87 11.28 -10.38
CA HIS A 134 8.17 11.91 -10.62
C HIS A 134 8.44 12.22 -12.08
N GLN A 135 8.02 11.34 -13.00
CA GLN A 135 8.14 11.56 -14.44
C GLN A 135 7.37 12.80 -14.91
N ARG A 136 6.12 13.00 -14.44
CA ARG A 136 5.32 14.18 -14.76
C ARG A 136 5.97 15.49 -14.29
N HIS A 137 6.84 15.42 -13.29
CA HIS A 137 7.54 16.56 -12.71
C HIS A 137 9.00 16.71 -13.16
N GLY A 138 9.45 15.90 -14.13
CA GLY A 138 10.82 15.99 -14.67
C GLY A 138 11.92 15.48 -13.73
N THR A 139 11.56 14.78 -12.65
CA THR A 139 12.51 14.18 -11.72
C THR A 139 12.93 12.81 -12.22
N ALA A 140 14.25 12.57 -12.33
CA ALA A 140 14.78 11.28 -12.75
C ALA A 140 14.41 10.15 -11.76
N CYS A 141 13.49 9.28 -12.16
CA CYS A 141 13.07 8.12 -11.40
C CYS A 141 13.14 6.88 -12.29
N SER A 142 14.24 6.12 -12.17
CA SER A 142 14.49 4.90 -12.94
C SER A 142 15.29 3.93 -12.11
N GLN A 143 15.41 2.67 -12.54
CA GLN A 143 16.15 1.63 -11.82
C GLN A 143 17.60 1.99 -11.44
N ARG A 144 18.18 3.00 -12.10
CA ARG A 144 19.53 3.51 -11.82
C ARG A 144 19.59 4.55 -10.69
N THR A 145 18.46 5.12 -10.27
CA THR A 145 18.41 6.18 -9.26
C THR A 145 18.09 5.61 -7.87
N ASN A 146 18.68 6.21 -6.84
CA ASN A 146 18.40 5.86 -5.45
C ASN A 146 16.91 6.07 -5.11
N LEU A 147 16.28 7.09 -5.70
CA LEU A 147 14.85 7.35 -5.56
C LEU A 147 13.98 6.15 -5.95
N TRP A 148 14.21 5.54 -7.12
CA TRP A 148 13.45 4.38 -7.56
C TRP A 148 13.76 3.14 -6.71
N ARG A 149 15.04 2.91 -6.38
CA ARG A 149 15.45 1.73 -5.60
C ARG A 149 14.89 1.78 -4.18
N ALA A 150 14.88 2.96 -3.56
CA ALA A 150 14.23 3.19 -2.27
C ALA A 150 12.71 2.98 -2.37
N ALA A 151 12.05 3.51 -3.40
CA ALA A 151 10.61 3.31 -3.59
C ALA A 151 10.24 1.83 -3.73
N ARG A 152 10.97 1.08 -4.59
CA ARG A 152 10.79 -0.37 -4.72
C ARG A 152 11.02 -1.06 -3.37
N PHE A 153 12.09 -0.73 -2.68
CA PHE A 153 12.42 -1.33 -1.38
C PHE A 153 11.32 -1.11 -0.34
N LEU A 154 10.78 0.10 -0.25
CA LEU A 154 9.70 0.44 0.68
C LEU A 154 8.42 -0.34 0.34
N VAL A 155 8.05 -0.41 -0.94
CA VAL A 155 6.90 -1.21 -1.39
C VAL A 155 7.11 -2.70 -1.06
N ASP A 156 8.30 -3.23 -1.33
CA ASP A 156 8.64 -4.62 -1.04
C ASP A 156 8.63 -4.94 0.46
N SER A 157 9.00 -3.97 1.30
CA SER A 157 9.02 -4.10 2.76
C SER A 157 7.65 -3.91 3.41
N ASN A 158 6.77 -3.14 2.78
CA ASN A 158 5.49 -2.76 3.39
C ASN A 158 4.27 -3.47 2.82
N ILE A 159 4.36 -4.04 1.61
CA ILE A 159 3.26 -4.77 0.97
C ILE A 159 3.62 -6.26 0.94
N GLN A 160 3.12 -7.03 1.91
CA GLN A 160 3.52 -8.43 2.11
C GLN A 160 2.54 -9.41 1.49
N ARG A 161 3.05 -10.57 1.04
CA ARG A 161 2.20 -11.68 0.66
C ARG A 161 1.96 -12.58 1.86
N GLY A 162 0.70 -12.81 2.22
CA GLY A 162 0.39 -13.67 3.36
C GLY A 162 -1.08 -13.68 3.74
N ASN A 163 -1.37 -14.30 4.87
CA ASN A 163 -2.71 -14.42 5.41
C ASN A 163 -2.82 -13.64 6.72
N THR A 164 -3.51 -12.50 6.70
CA THR A 164 -3.73 -11.65 7.88
C THR A 164 -4.51 -12.30 9.00
N LEU A 165 -5.31 -13.33 8.73
CA LEU A 165 -6.01 -14.07 9.78
C LEU A 165 -5.07 -14.94 10.61
N THR A 166 -3.95 -15.35 10.02
CA THR A 166 -2.96 -16.22 10.67
C THR A 166 -1.66 -15.49 11.02
N GLY A 167 -1.36 -14.39 10.33
CA GLY A 167 -0.11 -13.66 10.43
C GLY A 167 1.10 -14.34 9.79
N PHE A 168 0.88 -15.34 8.93
CA PHE A 168 1.94 -16.05 8.23
C PHE A 168 1.94 -15.77 6.72
N ASP A 169 3.13 -15.79 6.14
CA ASP A 169 3.34 -15.72 4.70
C ASP A 169 3.07 -17.07 4.02
N HIS A 170 3.24 -17.10 2.69
CA HIS A 170 3.05 -18.32 1.89
C HIS A 170 4.06 -19.46 2.17
N ASP A 171 5.19 -19.16 2.82
CA ASP A 171 6.20 -20.14 3.23
C ASP A 171 5.97 -20.65 4.67
N GLY A 172 4.94 -20.15 5.35
CA GLY A 172 4.63 -20.46 6.74
C GLY A 172 5.52 -19.72 7.76
N ARG A 173 6.18 -18.62 7.36
CA ARG A 173 6.95 -17.74 8.24
C ARG A 173 6.09 -16.57 8.72
N GLU A 174 6.40 -15.99 9.87
CA GLU A 174 5.66 -14.81 10.34
C GLU A 174 5.83 -13.64 9.36
N ILE A 175 4.72 -12.99 9.01
CA ILE A 175 4.75 -11.76 8.20
C ILE A 175 5.54 -10.72 8.98
N THR A 176 6.57 -10.15 8.35
CA THR A 176 7.41 -9.11 8.93
C THR A 176 7.26 -7.82 8.14
N PHE A 177 7.15 -6.71 8.86
CA PHE A 177 7.13 -5.37 8.33
C PHE A 177 8.32 -4.57 8.83
N SER A 178 8.57 -3.44 8.20
CA SER A 178 9.52 -2.43 8.68
C SER A 178 8.76 -1.18 9.09
N TRP A 179 8.92 -0.75 10.32
CA TRP A 179 8.42 0.54 10.77
C TRP A 179 9.45 1.63 10.43
N TRP A 180 8.99 2.74 9.86
CA TRP A 180 9.86 3.79 9.31
C TRP A 180 9.71 5.09 10.11
N ASN A 181 10.61 5.32 11.07
CA ASN A 181 10.58 6.47 11.96
C ASN A 181 11.45 7.62 11.43
N ARG A 182 10.88 8.81 11.23
CA ARG A 182 11.69 10.00 10.94
C ARG A 182 12.63 10.30 12.09
N VAL A 183 13.90 10.59 11.76
CA VAL A 183 14.84 11.17 12.73
C VAL A 183 14.60 12.67 12.80
N LEU A 184 13.87 13.13 13.82
CA LEU A 184 13.36 14.51 13.91
C LEU A 184 14.46 15.60 13.89
N SER A 185 15.68 15.25 14.31
CA SER A 185 16.82 16.17 14.32
C SER A 185 17.48 16.34 12.94
N VAL A 186 17.24 15.44 11.98
CA VAL A 186 17.93 15.44 10.69
C VAL A 186 16.92 15.23 9.54
N PRO A 187 16.60 16.28 8.77
CA PRO A 187 15.64 16.18 7.66
C PRO A 187 15.99 15.07 6.65
N GLY A 188 15.00 14.25 6.32
CA GLY A 188 15.11 13.15 5.39
C GLY A 188 15.88 11.92 5.89
N MET A 189 16.31 11.89 7.15
CA MET A 189 16.80 10.66 7.79
C MET A 189 15.65 9.84 8.35
N VAL A 190 15.80 8.51 8.29
CA VAL A 190 14.84 7.52 8.76
C VAL A 190 15.56 6.43 9.56
N GLN A 191 14.93 5.99 10.64
CA GLN A 191 15.25 4.79 11.41
C GLN A 191 14.28 3.69 10.98
N ARG A 192 14.81 2.49 10.68
CA ARG A 192 14.05 1.31 10.29
C ARG A 192 13.99 0.34 11.46
N ASP A 193 12.79 0.03 11.92
CA ASP A 193 12.56 -0.88 13.05
C ASP A 193 11.67 -2.06 12.61
N PRO A 194 12.22 -3.26 12.36
CA PRO A 194 11.43 -4.41 11.95
C PRO A 194 10.52 -4.93 13.06
N PHE A 195 9.34 -5.43 12.68
CA PHE A 195 8.40 -6.07 13.61
C PHE A 195 7.59 -7.16 12.90
N THR A 196 7.15 -8.17 13.65
CA THR A 196 6.26 -9.20 13.09
C THR A 196 4.80 -8.77 13.21
N PHE A 197 3.97 -9.11 12.23
CA PHE A 197 2.54 -8.77 12.22
C PHE A 197 1.81 -9.28 13.46
N ASN A 198 2.14 -10.50 13.91
CA ASN A 198 1.57 -11.09 15.12
C ASN A 198 1.87 -10.28 16.39
N SER A 199 2.98 -9.53 16.43
CA SER A 199 3.28 -8.66 17.55
C SER A 199 2.24 -7.55 17.77
N LEU A 200 1.43 -7.22 16.74
CA LEU A 200 0.33 -6.25 16.85
C LEU A 200 -0.81 -6.76 17.73
N HIS A 201 -1.00 -8.08 17.81
CA HIS A 201 -2.08 -8.71 18.59
C HIS A 201 -1.73 -8.92 20.06
N ILE A 202 -0.44 -8.99 20.39
CA ILE A 202 0.08 -9.31 21.73
C ILE A 202 0.20 -8.04 22.60
N ALA A 203 -0.16 -6.86 22.07
CA ALA A 203 -0.02 -5.57 22.73
C ALA A 203 -1.03 -5.33 23.89
N ASP A 204 -1.08 -6.23 24.87
CA ASP A 204 -1.34 -5.83 26.25
C ASP A 204 -0.08 -5.08 26.72
N ALA A 205 -0.17 -3.75 26.77
CA ALA A 205 0.90 -2.79 27.14
C ALA A 205 1.83 -2.28 26.02
N GLY A 206 1.28 -1.78 24.90
CA GLY A 206 1.88 -0.64 24.19
C GLY A 206 3.29 -0.78 23.62
N MET A 207 3.86 -1.99 23.57
CA MET A 207 5.16 -2.27 23.00
C MET A 207 4.99 -3.26 21.85
N PHE A 208 5.27 -2.80 20.63
CA PHE A 208 5.54 -3.72 19.53
C PHE A 208 6.72 -4.61 19.95
N ASN A 209 6.61 -5.91 19.69
CA ASN A 209 7.74 -6.79 19.89
C ASN A 209 8.75 -6.58 18.75
N PHE A 210 9.58 -5.54 18.89
CA PHE A 210 10.71 -5.26 17.99
C PHE A 210 11.87 -6.28 18.17
N ALA A 211 11.61 -7.47 18.73
CA ALA A 211 12.61 -8.52 18.96
C ALA A 211 13.11 -9.22 17.68
N VAL A 212 12.89 -8.63 16.51
CA VAL A 212 13.74 -8.94 15.36
C VAL A 212 15.07 -8.25 15.65
N ASN A 213 16.09 -9.02 16.01
CA ASN A 213 17.45 -8.56 16.39
C ASN A 213 18.22 -7.86 15.25
N GLU A 214 17.53 -7.20 14.32
CA GLU A 214 18.13 -6.41 13.24
C GLU A 214 17.99 -4.93 13.57
N SER A 215 19.07 -4.34 14.08
CA SER A 215 19.21 -2.90 14.22
C SER A 215 19.80 -2.33 12.93
N TYR A 216 19.04 -1.48 12.24
CA TYR A 216 19.52 -0.76 11.06
C TYR A 216 20.03 0.62 11.47
N SER A 217 21.15 1.04 10.89
CA SER A 217 21.66 2.40 11.10
C SER A 217 20.66 3.43 10.52
N PRO A 218 20.41 4.56 11.20
CA PRO A 218 19.68 5.66 10.60
C PRO A 218 20.31 6.06 9.27
N CYS A 219 19.50 6.20 8.23
CA CYS A 219 19.99 6.56 6.91
C CYS A 219 19.04 7.53 6.21
N ARG A 220 19.52 8.14 5.12
CA ARG A 220 18.68 8.96 4.25
C ARG A 220 17.56 8.08 3.67
N ILE A 221 16.34 8.59 3.57
CA ILE A 221 15.20 7.81 3.07
C ILE A 221 15.42 7.29 1.64
N GLU A 222 16.16 8.01 0.80
CA GLU A 222 16.57 7.54 -0.53
C GLU A 222 17.62 6.42 -0.52
N HIS A 223 18.21 6.11 0.63
CA HIS A 223 19.27 5.10 0.82
C HIS A 223 18.81 3.86 1.58
N VAL A 224 17.53 3.75 1.95
CA VAL A 224 17.01 2.57 2.70
C VAL A 224 17.27 1.23 2.00
N HIS A 225 17.34 1.24 0.67
CA HIS A 225 17.63 0.07 -0.15
C HIS A 225 19.07 -0.45 -0.05
N LEU A 226 19.97 0.29 0.63
CA LEU A 226 21.34 -0.15 0.89
C LEU A 226 21.43 -1.03 2.15
N GLU A 227 20.40 -1.02 3.00
CA GLU A 227 20.26 -1.91 4.15
C GLU A 227 21.45 -1.91 5.14
N ALA A 228 22.11 -0.76 5.32
CA ALA A 228 23.23 -0.63 6.25
C ALA A 228 22.83 -1.01 7.69
N ARG A 229 23.48 -2.02 8.27
CA ARG A 229 23.23 -2.48 9.64
C ARG A 229 23.95 -1.59 10.65
N ALA A 230 23.49 -1.58 11.89
CA ALA A 230 24.12 -0.81 12.97
C ALA A 230 25.47 -1.37 13.44
N ASP A 231 25.73 -2.65 13.14
CA ASP A 231 26.92 -3.39 13.57
C ASP A 231 27.98 -3.57 12.46
N ASP A 232 27.80 -2.94 11.29
CA ASP A 232 28.76 -2.91 10.17
C ASP A 232 29.71 -1.71 10.25
#